data_AF-A0A0B4HBA9-F1
#
_entry.id   AF-A0A0B4HBA9-F1
#
_cell.length_a   1.000
_cell.length_b   1.000
_cell.length_c   1.000
_cell.angle_alpha   90.00
_cell.angle_beta   90.00
_cell.angle_gamma   90.00
#
_symmetry.space_group_name_H-M   'P 1'
#
loop_
_entity.id
_entity.type
_entity.pdbx_description
1 polymer ?
#
loop_
_entity_poly.entity_id
_entity_poly.type
_entity_poly.pdbx_seq_one_letter_code
_entity_poly.pdbx_strand_id
1 'polypeptide(L)'
;MPKRKTAPSSAARPSKLAKEHNITAQEEGEIKEAWGLFAEPMDGEKNGVLPIDDVKSALTALGVPPSPSELAEFVSILDPEEEGYATYEPFFAICALKFHARDEDESDAAHRAQVDEAYRLFTNGTEGPITLAHLRRVAAVLKEEVDEEVLKDMILEANGGAGVARGVREDEFDGVMRSAGVWR
;
A
#
# COMPACT_ATOMS: atom_id res chain seq x y z
N MET A 1 -30.71 -31.15 -27.85
CA MET A 1 -29.43 -30.50 -27.51
C MET A 1 -29.43 -30.16 -26.03
N PRO A 2 -28.55 -30.73 -25.19
CA PRO A 2 -28.50 -30.37 -23.78
C PRO A 2 -27.79 -29.02 -23.61
N LYS A 3 -28.44 -28.10 -22.90
CA LYS A 3 -27.91 -26.79 -22.53
C LYS A 3 -26.79 -26.99 -21.50
N ARG A 4 -25.54 -26.64 -21.87
CA ARG A 4 -24.39 -26.54 -20.93
C ARG A 4 -24.73 -25.49 -19.87
N LYS A 5 -24.90 -25.92 -18.62
CA LYS A 5 -24.89 -25.04 -17.45
C LYS A 5 -23.44 -24.62 -17.20
N THR A 6 -23.16 -23.33 -17.32
CA THR A 6 -21.93 -22.72 -16.80
C THR A 6 -21.92 -22.87 -15.29
N ALA A 7 -20.99 -23.66 -14.76
CA ALA A 7 -20.74 -23.74 -13.33
C ALA A 7 -20.09 -22.43 -12.85
N PRO A 8 -20.40 -21.94 -11.64
CA PRO A 8 -19.70 -20.80 -11.07
C PRO A 8 -18.25 -21.19 -10.78
N SER A 9 -17.30 -20.36 -11.20
CA SER A 9 -15.88 -20.48 -10.88
C SER A 9 -15.72 -20.49 -9.35
N SER A 10 -15.31 -21.61 -8.78
CA SER A 10 -14.90 -21.67 -7.38
C SER A 10 -13.66 -20.80 -7.23
N ALA A 11 -13.71 -19.74 -6.42
CA ALA A 11 -12.52 -18.98 -6.03
C ALA A 11 -11.43 -19.98 -5.61
N ALA A 12 -10.32 -20.00 -6.35
CA ALA A 12 -9.23 -20.92 -6.11
C ALA A 12 -8.69 -20.69 -4.69
N ARG A 13 -8.35 -21.77 -3.98
CA ARG A 13 -7.73 -21.64 -2.66
C ARG A 13 -6.23 -21.36 -2.86
N PRO A 14 -5.61 -20.46 -2.07
CA PRO A 14 -4.19 -20.16 -2.21
C PRO A 14 -3.35 -21.40 -1.92
N SER A 15 -2.27 -21.57 -2.67
CA SER A 15 -1.32 -22.66 -2.47
C SER A 15 -0.57 -22.55 -1.14
N LYS A 16 0.24 -23.57 -0.83
CA LYS A 16 1.11 -23.54 0.34
C LYS A 16 2.10 -22.38 0.26
N LEU A 17 2.74 -22.20 -0.89
CA LEU A 17 3.70 -21.12 -1.14
C LEU A 17 3.04 -19.74 -1.01
N ALA A 18 1.84 -19.55 -1.58
CA ALA A 18 1.10 -18.30 -1.42
C ALA A 18 0.80 -17.98 0.04
N LYS A 19 0.40 -18.98 0.85
CA LYS A 19 0.18 -18.80 2.29
C LYS A 19 1.45 -18.45 3.06
N GLU A 20 2.59 -19.06 2.69
CA GLU A 20 3.88 -18.79 3.34
C GLU A 20 4.33 -17.34 3.13
N HIS A 21 3.99 -16.75 1.99
CA HIS A 21 4.29 -15.35 1.66
C HIS A 21 3.13 -14.37 1.91
N ASN A 22 2.03 -14.81 2.54
CA ASN A 22 0.81 -14.02 2.77
C ASN A 22 0.18 -13.44 1.50
N ILE A 23 0.26 -14.18 0.39
CA ILE A 23 -0.29 -13.81 -0.91
C ILE A 23 -1.68 -14.39 -1.09
N THR A 24 -2.60 -13.57 -1.58
CA THR A 24 -3.97 -13.98 -1.88
C THR A 24 -4.02 -14.93 -3.08
N ALA A 25 -5.11 -15.68 -3.23
CA ALA A 25 -5.27 -16.57 -4.38
C ALA A 25 -5.32 -15.82 -5.72
N GLN A 26 -5.74 -14.56 -5.70
CA GLN A 26 -5.78 -13.71 -6.89
C GLN A 26 -4.37 -13.30 -7.30
N GLU A 27 -3.62 -12.70 -6.39
CA GLU A 27 -2.22 -12.31 -6.61
C GLU A 27 -1.34 -13.52 -7.00
N GLU A 28 -1.55 -14.69 -6.38
CA GLU A 28 -0.90 -15.92 -6.81
C GLU A 28 -1.24 -16.27 -8.27
N GLY A 29 -2.48 -16.03 -8.69
CA GLY A 29 -2.91 -16.19 -10.08
C GLY A 29 -2.17 -15.23 -11.01
N GLU A 30 -2.06 -13.96 -10.63
CA GLU A 30 -1.32 -12.94 -11.37
C GLU A 30 0.15 -13.33 -11.54
N ILE A 31 0.83 -13.77 -10.47
CA ILE A 31 2.22 -14.26 -10.52
C ILE A 31 2.37 -15.44 -11.49
N LYS A 32 1.43 -16.40 -11.46
CA LYS A 32 1.45 -17.55 -12.37
C LYS A 32 1.24 -17.16 -13.83
N GLU A 33 0.32 -16.23 -14.08
CA GLU A 33 0.06 -15.73 -15.43
C GLU A 33 1.29 -15.01 -15.98
N ALA A 34 1.89 -14.09 -15.22
CA ALA A 34 3.10 -13.39 -15.66
C ALA A 34 4.28 -14.34 -15.85
N TRP A 35 4.50 -15.29 -14.93
CA TRP A 35 5.52 -16.33 -15.09
C TRP A 35 5.30 -17.12 -16.38
N GLY A 36 4.07 -17.56 -16.64
CA GLY A 36 3.73 -18.34 -17.84
C GLY A 36 3.89 -17.59 -19.17
N LEU A 37 4.00 -16.26 -19.17
CA LEU A 37 4.27 -15.47 -20.37
C LEU A 37 5.74 -15.53 -20.82
N PHE A 38 6.66 -15.72 -19.88
CA PHE A 38 8.10 -15.57 -20.12
C PHE A 38 8.92 -16.82 -19.76
N ALA A 39 8.36 -17.75 -18.97
CA ALA A 39 9.06 -18.96 -18.58
C ALA A 39 9.21 -19.96 -19.73
N GLU A 40 10.35 -20.62 -19.75
CA GLU A 40 10.71 -21.68 -20.69
C GLU A 40 10.75 -23.04 -19.98
N PRO A 41 10.36 -24.14 -20.65
CA PRO A 41 10.44 -25.47 -20.06
C PRO A 41 11.90 -25.89 -19.83
N MET A 42 12.18 -26.50 -18.69
CA MET A 42 13.50 -27.06 -18.36
C MET A 42 13.35 -28.41 -17.65
N ASP A 43 14.17 -29.38 -18.03
CA ASP A 43 14.16 -30.71 -17.43
C ASP A 43 14.51 -30.63 -15.93
N GLY A 44 13.68 -31.25 -15.09
CA GLY A 44 13.82 -31.18 -13.64
C GLY A 44 13.04 -30.03 -12.98
N GLU A 45 12.63 -29.02 -13.76
CA GLU A 45 11.90 -27.85 -13.25
C GLU A 45 10.42 -27.92 -13.60
N LYS A 46 9.60 -28.24 -12.60
CA LYS A 46 8.15 -28.46 -12.78
C LYS A 46 7.43 -27.27 -13.39
N ASN A 47 7.85 -26.05 -13.06
CA ASN A 47 7.21 -24.82 -13.51
C ASN A 47 7.97 -24.17 -14.68
N GLY A 48 8.99 -24.85 -15.24
CA GLY A 48 9.97 -24.21 -16.12
C GLY A 48 10.87 -23.25 -15.35
N VAL A 49 11.65 -22.47 -16.10
CA VAL A 49 12.57 -21.45 -15.61
C VAL A 49 12.34 -20.15 -16.35
N LEU A 50 12.64 -19.02 -15.72
CA LEU A 50 12.50 -17.71 -16.33
C LEU A 50 13.88 -17.22 -16.78
N PRO A 51 14.13 -16.96 -18.07
CA PRO A 51 15.38 -16.35 -18.52
C PRO A 51 15.68 -15.07 -17.72
N ILE A 52 16.92 -14.90 -17.29
CA ILE A 52 17.28 -13.80 -16.38
C ILE A 52 17.02 -12.42 -17.00
N ASP A 53 17.17 -12.32 -18.33
CA ASP A 53 16.89 -11.11 -19.12
C ASP A 53 15.40 -10.73 -19.14
N ASP A 54 14.50 -11.71 -18.91
CA ASP A 54 13.05 -11.51 -18.92
C ASP A 54 12.46 -11.20 -17.55
N VAL A 55 13.25 -11.22 -16.47
CA VAL A 55 12.80 -10.87 -15.11
C VAL A 55 12.13 -9.50 -15.07
N LYS A 56 12.73 -8.50 -15.74
CA LYS A 56 12.15 -7.15 -15.81
C LYS A 56 10.79 -7.16 -16.50
N SER A 57 10.68 -7.90 -17.61
CA SER A 57 9.44 -8.00 -18.40
C SER A 57 8.34 -8.67 -17.59
N ALA A 58 8.66 -9.75 -16.86
CA ALA A 58 7.73 -10.45 -15.99
C ALA A 58 7.23 -9.57 -14.84
N LEU A 59 8.12 -8.86 -14.14
CA LEU A 59 7.73 -7.93 -13.07
C LEU A 59 6.92 -6.73 -13.59
N THR A 60 7.21 -6.27 -14.81
CA THR A 60 6.42 -5.22 -15.46
C THR A 60 5.02 -5.70 -15.82
N ALA A 61 4.88 -6.95 -16.30
CA ALA A 61 3.59 -7.56 -16.60
C ALA A 61 2.71 -7.73 -15.34
N LEU A 62 3.33 -7.89 -14.17
CA LEU A 62 2.67 -7.92 -12.86
C LEU A 62 2.25 -6.53 -12.33
N GLY A 63 2.58 -5.46 -13.06
CA GLY A 63 2.32 -4.09 -12.60
C GLY A 63 3.21 -3.65 -11.45
N VAL A 64 4.34 -4.33 -11.21
CA VAL A 64 5.35 -3.98 -10.19
C VAL A 64 6.73 -3.81 -10.81
N PRO A 65 6.89 -2.86 -11.76
CA PRO A 65 8.17 -2.67 -12.45
C PRO A 65 9.29 -2.35 -11.44
N PRO A 66 10.45 -3.02 -11.52
CA PRO A 66 11.58 -2.71 -10.66
C PRO A 66 12.30 -1.45 -11.16
N SER A 67 12.85 -0.69 -10.23
CA SER A 67 13.89 0.31 -10.52
C SER A 67 15.16 -0.36 -11.03
N PRO A 68 16.09 0.37 -11.68
CA PRO A 68 17.36 -0.21 -12.13
C PRO A 68 18.20 -0.83 -11.00
N SER A 69 18.16 -0.23 -9.80
CA SER A 69 18.87 -0.76 -8.63
C SER A 69 18.21 -2.03 -8.08
N GLU A 70 16.88 -2.05 -7.95
CA GLU A 70 16.16 -3.25 -7.53
C GLU A 70 16.35 -4.39 -8.54
N LEU A 71 16.32 -4.09 -9.84
CA LEU A 71 16.50 -5.11 -10.86
C LEU A 71 17.88 -5.78 -10.73
N ALA A 72 18.95 -5.01 -10.51
CA ALA A 72 20.29 -5.56 -10.33
C ALA A 72 20.36 -6.47 -9.07
N GLU A 73 19.73 -6.05 -7.99
CA GLU A 73 19.64 -6.84 -6.76
C GLU A 73 18.82 -8.13 -6.98
N PHE A 74 17.65 -8.03 -7.60
CA PHE A 74 16.79 -9.17 -7.91
C PHE A 74 17.49 -10.18 -8.80
N VAL A 75 18.19 -9.72 -9.85
CA VAL A 75 18.99 -10.61 -10.70
C VAL A 75 20.05 -11.35 -9.88
N SER A 76 20.78 -10.66 -8.99
CA SER A 76 21.79 -11.31 -8.14
C SER A 76 21.21 -12.33 -7.13
N ILE A 77 19.96 -12.13 -6.71
CA ILE A 77 19.24 -13.04 -5.80
C ILE A 77 18.70 -14.25 -6.57
N LEU A 78 18.18 -14.03 -7.78
CA LEU A 78 17.53 -15.05 -8.59
C LEU A 78 18.52 -15.97 -9.30
N ASP A 79 19.69 -15.44 -9.64
CA ASP A 79 20.74 -16.16 -10.37
C ASP A 79 22.13 -15.90 -9.76
N PRO A 80 22.40 -16.39 -8.54
CA PRO A 80 23.67 -16.15 -7.84
C PRO A 80 24.85 -16.89 -8.48
N GLU A 81 24.59 -17.95 -9.24
CA GLU A 81 25.61 -18.80 -9.88
C GLU A 81 25.78 -18.47 -11.38
N GLU A 82 25.10 -17.42 -11.89
CA GLU A 82 25.14 -16.98 -13.30
C GLU A 82 24.74 -18.10 -14.30
N GLU A 83 23.74 -18.90 -13.94
CA GLU A 83 23.15 -19.96 -14.77
C GLU A 83 22.32 -19.40 -15.93
N GLY A 84 21.91 -18.12 -15.84
CA GLY A 84 21.17 -17.39 -16.87
C GLY A 84 19.65 -17.49 -16.73
N TYR A 85 19.15 -18.08 -15.64
CA TYR A 85 17.72 -18.22 -15.40
C TYR A 85 17.36 -18.17 -13.91
N ALA A 86 16.13 -17.78 -13.63
CA ALA A 86 15.52 -17.82 -12.31
C ALA A 86 14.59 -19.03 -12.19
N THR A 87 14.49 -19.59 -10.98
CA THR A 87 13.48 -20.61 -10.64
C THR A 87 12.22 -19.97 -10.04
N TYR A 88 11.12 -20.71 -10.06
CA TYR A 88 9.79 -20.17 -9.73
C TYR A 88 9.67 -19.67 -8.29
N GLU A 89 10.18 -20.43 -7.31
CA GLU A 89 10.01 -20.07 -5.89
C GLU A 89 10.73 -18.76 -5.49
N PRO A 90 12.01 -18.54 -5.85
CA PRO A 90 12.67 -17.26 -5.64
C PRO A 90 11.98 -16.08 -6.33
N PHE A 91 11.54 -16.26 -7.59
CA PHE A 91 10.79 -15.22 -8.31
C PHE A 91 9.46 -14.90 -7.62
N PHE A 92 8.74 -15.92 -7.17
CA PHE A 92 7.49 -15.77 -6.42
C PHE A 92 7.71 -14.95 -5.14
N ALA A 93 8.79 -15.22 -4.41
CA ALA A 93 9.12 -14.47 -3.19
C ALA A 93 9.39 -12.98 -3.48
N ILE A 94 10.09 -12.65 -4.57
CA ILE A 94 10.30 -11.26 -5.00
C ILE A 94 8.97 -10.59 -5.36
N CYS A 95 8.12 -11.28 -6.12
CA CYS A 95 6.80 -10.73 -6.48
C CYS A 95 5.95 -10.46 -5.24
N ALA A 96 5.98 -11.37 -4.26
CA ALA A 96 5.29 -11.19 -2.99
C ALA A 96 5.77 -9.92 -2.25
N LEU A 97 7.09 -9.72 -2.16
CA LEU A 97 7.66 -8.52 -1.56
C LEU A 97 7.22 -7.24 -2.28
N LYS A 98 7.16 -7.28 -3.62
CA LYS A 98 6.72 -6.14 -4.42
C LYS A 98 5.23 -5.84 -4.26
N PHE A 99 4.38 -6.84 -4.11
CA PHE A 99 2.95 -6.63 -3.82
C PHE A 99 2.74 -6.03 -2.43
N HIS A 100 3.42 -6.54 -1.40
CA HIS A 100 3.33 -5.95 -0.06
C HIS A 100 3.78 -4.48 -0.05
N ALA A 101 4.90 -4.15 -0.70
CA ALA A 101 5.38 -2.77 -0.79
C ALA A 101 4.39 -1.85 -1.53
N ARG A 102 3.76 -2.33 -2.62
CA ARG A 102 2.76 -1.57 -3.35
C ARG A 102 1.52 -1.31 -2.49
N ASP A 103 1.04 -2.32 -1.79
CA ASP A 103 -0.16 -2.22 -0.95
C ASP A 103 0.09 -1.27 0.23
N GLU A 104 1.28 -1.32 0.83
CA GLU A 104 1.73 -0.35 1.84
C GLU A 104 1.74 1.07 1.27
N ASP A 105 2.39 1.30 0.13
CA ASP A 105 2.45 2.62 -0.53
C ASP A 105 1.06 3.17 -0.89
N GLU A 106 0.17 2.31 -1.41
CA GLU A 106 -1.21 2.67 -1.75
C GLU A 106 -2.01 3.01 -0.49
N SER A 107 -1.87 2.21 0.57
CA SER A 107 -2.54 2.48 1.85
C SER A 107 -2.07 3.80 2.47
N ASP A 108 -0.76 4.07 2.44
CA ASP A 108 -0.16 5.30 2.94
C ASP A 108 -0.59 6.51 2.12
N ALA A 109 -0.67 6.37 0.79
CA ALA A 109 -1.16 7.43 -0.08
C ALA A 109 -2.64 7.73 0.16
N ALA A 110 -3.47 6.70 0.32
CA ALA A 110 -4.88 6.84 0.66
C ALA A 110 -5.06 7.49 2.04
N HIS A 111 -4.23 7.13 3.01
CA HIS A 111 -4.21 7.75 4.34
C HIS A 111 -3.84 9.24 4.26
N ARG A 112 -2.74 9.58 3.57
CA ARG A 112 -2.33 10.97 3.37
C ARG A 112 -3.43 11.80 2.70
N ALA A 113 -4.13 11.24 1.70
CA ALA A 113 -5.24 11.92 1.04
C ALA A 113 -6.42 12.19 2.00
N GLN A 114 -6.74 11.24 2.90
CA GLN A 114 -7.78 11.44 3.92
C GLN A 114 -7.39 12.52 4.93
N VAL A 115 -6.12 12.52 5.36
CA VAL A 115 -5.58 13.54 6.27
C VAL A 115 -5.66 14.91 5.61
N ASP A 116 -5.16 15.07 4.38
CA ASP A 116 -5.19 16.35 3.66
C ASP A 116 -6.63 16.86 3.47
N GLU A 117 -7.55 15.99 3.07
CA GLU A 117 -8.95 16.37 2.89
C GLU A 117 -9.59 16.84 4.20
N ALA A 118 -9.42 16.06 5.27
CA ALA A 118 -9.95 16.40 6.59
C ALA A 118 -9.32 17.70 7.13
N TYR A 119 -7.99 17.83 7.01
CA TYR A 119 -7.26 19.01 7.44
C TYR A 119 -7.75 20.26 6.69
N ARG A 120 -7.93 20.17 5.37
CA ARG A 120 -8.50 21.23 4.54
C ARG A 120 -9.93 21.61 4.94
N LEU A 121 -10.75 20.65 5.37
CA LEU A 121 -12.09 20.94 5.90
C LEU A 121 -12.02 21.73 7.21
N PHE A 122 -11.10 21.37 8.11
CA PHE A 122 -10.86 22.10 9.35
C PHE A 122 -10.34 23.52 9.10
N THR A 123 -9.43 23.72 8.15
CA THR A 123 -8.94 25.06 7.78
C THR A 123 -9.87 25.82 6.85
N ASN A 124 -10.99 25.22 6.42
CA ASN A 124 -11.86 25.78 5.39
C ASN A 124 -11.08 26.21 4.13
N GLY A 125 -10.10 25.40 3.73
CA GLY A 125 -9.28 25.63 2.54
C GLY A 125 -8.31 26.80 2.64
N THR A 126 -8.11 27.41 3.82
CA THR A 126 -7.01 28.38 4.00
C THR A 126 -5.70 27.64 4.21
N GLU A 127 -4.63 28.11 3.56
CA GLU A 127 -3.28 27.60 3.81
C GLU A 127 -2.84 27.87 5.26
N GLY A 128 -2.05 26.94 5.82
CA GLY A 128 -1.44 27.09 7.14
C GLY A 128 -2.06 26.20 8.24
N PRO A 129 -1.73 26.47 9.52
CA PRO A 129 -2.13 25.64 10.64
C PRO A 129 -3.62 25.72 10.96
N ILE A 130 -4.18 24.71 11.61
CA ILE A 130 -5.48 24.82 12.28
C ILE A 130 -5.34 25.82 13.43
N THR A 131 -6.15 26.87 13.40
CA THR A 131 -6.11 27.97 14.38
C THR A 131 -7.29 27.89 15.35
N LEU A 132 -7.23 28.68 16.42
CA LEU A 132 -8.35 28.84 17.35
C LEU A 132 -9.63 29.32 16.65
N ALA A 133 -9.50 30.17 15.62
CA ALA A 133 -10.63 30.63 14.82
C ALA A 133 -11.27 29.49 14.02
N HIS A 134 -10.47 28.55 13.51
CA HIS A 134 -10.95 27.36 12.82
C HIS A 134 -11.76 26.47 13.78
N LEU A 135 -11.23 26.18 14.97
CA LEU A 135 -11.95 25.36 15.96
C LEU A 135 -13.26 26.00 16.44
N ARG A 136 -13.27 27.32 16.70
CA ARG A 136 -14.50 28.05 17.04
C ARG A 136 -15.56 27.91 15.97
N ARG A 137 -15.16 28.02 14.70
CA ARG A 137 -16.07 27.83 13.57
C ARG A 137 -16.62 26.41 13.51
N VAL A 138 -15.76 25.41 13.67
CA VAL A 138 -16.19 24.00 13.66
C VAL A 138 -17.20 23.72 14.78
N ALA A 139 -16.93 24.17 16.02
CA ALA A 139 -17.85 24.04 17.14
C ALA A 139 -19.22 24.69 16.84
N ALA A 140 -19.22 25.89 16.25
CA ALA A 140 -20.45 26.57 15.84
C ALA A 140 -21.22 25.81 14.74
N VAL A 141 -20.53 25.20 13.77
CA VAL A 141 -21.14 24.37 12.72
C VAL A 141 -21.77 23.10 13.32
N LEU A 142 -21.10 22.50 14.29
CA LEU A 142 -21.58 21.30 15.00
C LEU A 142 -22.64 21.62 16.06
N LYS A 143 -22.90 22.91 16.33
CA LYS A 143 -23.80 23.39 17.39
C LYS A 143 -23.38 22.89 18.78
N GLU A 144 -22.08 22.76 18.99
CA GLU A 144 -21.50 22.43 20.29
C GLU A 144 -21.09 23.72 21.01
N GLU A 145 -21.50 23.86 22.27
CA GLU A 145 -21.04 24.94 23.13
C GLU A 145 -19.72 24.53 23.78
N VAL A 146 -18.62 25.09 23.28
CA VAL A 146 -17.27 24.83 23.78
C VAL A 146 -16.63 26.15 24.18
N ASP A 147 -16.16 26.21 25.42
CA ASP A 147 -15.50 27.39 25.97
C ASP A 147 -14.16 27.65 25.29
N GLU A 148 -13.78 28.93 25.22
CA GLU A 148 -12.53 29.34 24.56
C GLU A 148 -11.29 28.69 25.20
N GLU A 149 -11.27 28.51 26.52
CA GLU A 149 -10.14 27.88 27.21
C GLU A 149 -9.99 26.41 26.80
N VAL A 150 -11.11 25.68 26.62
CA VAL A 150 -11.08 24.30 26.13
C VAL A 150 -10.54 24.23 24.71
N LEU A 151 -10.93 25.17 23.84
CA LEU A 151 -10.40 25.22 22.47
C LEU A 151 -8.90 25.56 22.43
N LYS A 152 -8.39 26.35 23.39
CA LYS A 152 -6.95 26.59 23.54
C LYS A 152 -6.22 25.33 24.01
N ASP A 153 -6.79 24.64 24.99
CA ASP A 153 -6.24 23.38 25.50
C ASP A 153 -6.17 22.31 24.40
N MET A 154 -7.20 22.20 23.54
CA MET A 154 -7.18 21.30 22.38
C MET A 154 -6.00 21.58 21.44
N ILE A 155 -5.69 22.86 21.18
CA ILE A 155 -4.54 23.23 20.35
C ILE A 155 -3.23 22.87 21.04
N LEU A 156 -3.11 23.18 22.33
CA LEU A 156 -1.89 22.91 23.09
C LEU A 156 -1.62 21.41 23.23
N GLU A 157 -2.66 20.61 23.46
CA GLU A 157 -2.55 19.16 23.53
C GLU A 157 -2.09 18.58 22.17
N ALA A 158 -2.75 18.99 21.09
CA ALA A 158 -2.41 18.54 19.74
C ALA A 158 -0.99 18.93 19.32
N ASN A 159 -0.54 20.11 19.73
CA ASN A 159 0.66 20.75 19.20
C ASN A 159 1.89 20.64 20.12
N GLY A 160 1.80 19.81 21.17
CA GLY A 160 2.86 19.59 22.14
C GLY A 160 3.19 20.80 23.01
N GLY A 161 2.22 21.70 23.20
CA GLY A 161 2.35 22.88 24.04
C GLY A 161 3.19 24.01 23.44
N ALA A 162 3.53 23.98 22.15
CA ALA A 162 4.35 25.02 21.53
C ALA A 162 3.59 26.34 21.22
N GLY A 163 2.43 26.53 21.85
CA GLY A 163 1.69 27.77 21.90
C GLY A 163 0.50 27.83 20.95
N VAL A 164 -0.58 28.47 21.40
CA VAL A 164 -1.85 28.57 20.66
C VAL A 164 -1.68 29.32 19.33
N ALA A 165 -0.83 30.35 19.29
CA ALA A 165 -0.61 31.18 18.10
C ALA A 165 0.01 30.40 16.92
N ARG A 166 0.72 29.30 17.23
CA ARG A 166 1.32 28.43 16.21
C ARG A 166 0.28 27.55 15.53
N GLY A 167 -0.83 27.27 16.21
CA GLY A 167 -1.85 26.32 15.76
C GLY A 167 -1.35 24.88 15.70
N VAL A 168 -2.13 24.03 15.03
CA VAL A 168 -1.86 22.60 14.82
C VAL A 168 -1.46 22.40 13.36
N ARG A 169 -0.31 21.77 13.10
CA ARG A 169 0.11 21.40 11.75
C ARG A 169 -0.53 20.08 11.31
N GLU A 170 -0.39 19.74 10.04
CA GLU A 170 -0.96 18.53 9.46
C GLU A 170 -0.43 17.23 10.11
N ASP A 171 0.87 17.16 10.42
CA ASP A 171 1.50 16.01 11.10
C ASP A 171 0.91 15.77 12.51
N GLU A 172 0.61 16.86 13.21
CA GLU A 172 0.04 16.82 14.56
C GLU A 172 -1.44 16.51 14.54
N PHE A 173 -2.15 17.04 13.54
CA PHE A 173 -3.54 16.68 13.29
C PHE A 173 -3.68 15.19 12.97
N ASP A 174 -2.82 14.62 12.12
CA ASP A 174 -2.80 13.17 11.86
C ASP A 174 -2.60 12.40 13.17
N GLY A 175 -1.61 12.78 13.97
CA GLY A 175 -1.34 12.16 15.28
C GLY A 175 -2.56 12.14 16.20
N VAL A 176 -3.24 13.28 16.36
CA VAL A 176 -4.46 13.40 17.17
C VAL A 176 -5.57 12.49 16.64
N MET A 177 -5.78 12.48 15.33
CA MET A 177 -6.85 11.69 14.71
C MET A 177 -6.58 10.17 14.78
N ARG A 178 -5.30 9.74 14.75
CA ARG A 178 -4.89 8.36 15.06
C ARG A 178 -5.17 8.01 16.51
N SER A 179 -4.79 8.88 17.46
CA SER A 179 -5.05 8.66 18.90
C SER A 179 -6.54 8.63 19.24
N ALA A 180 -7.36 9.38 18.49
CA ALA A 180 -8.82 9.35 18.60
C ALA A 180 -9.48 8.12 17.93
N GLY A 181 -8.70 7.29 17.22
CA GLY A 181 -9.18 6.08 16.53
C GLY A 181 -9.99 6.37 15.26
N VAL A 182 -9.84 7.56 14.69
CA VAL A 182 -10.50 7.94 13.42
C VAL A 182 -9.85 7.22 12.25
N TRP A 183 -8.52 7.14 12.28
CA TRP A 183 -7.71 6.39 11.33
C TRP A 183 -7.39 5.00 11.91
N ARG A 184 -7.38 3.97 11.05
CA ARG A 184 -7.00 2.60 11.42
C ARG A 184 -5.84 2.13 10.57
#